data_AF-A0A368S0W3-F1
#
_entry.id   AF-A0A368S0W3-F1
#
_cell.length_a   1.000
_cell.length_b   1.000
_cell.length_c   1.000
_cell.angle_alpha   90.00
_cell.angle_beta   90.00
_cell.angle_gamma   90.00
#
_symmetry.space_group_name_H-M   'P 1'
#
loop_
_entity.id
_entity.type
_entity.pdbx_description
1 polymer ?
#
loop_
_entity_poly.entity_id
_entity_poly.type
_entity_poly.pdbx_seq_one_letter_code
_entity_poly.pdbx_strand_id
1 'polypeptide(L)'
;MTLTGLSGLERSSARGSTSVEDEDDEVREVVPPDQNESHEMKKALDKLRSLCGVLGISYSAKISEFGTVVERSRLNDAMDFLITTRDHNFDELRKISKEMIAEWRLSRPPFKRMSQFSWILYIRDADSADELSGKDLLSTDSVHKARKEVIALKKERDEMVERRYTAKRQKLRNLLKYSHLVNNDVHFSPREPVEKMQLKSEIQNIKQAINKAKSLASERTHLVLRVELVRKAKSLEDLEVLISNAKSAARVLQMGDEAVPYDGKCVDSVLSTYRERFISAAIKKDTKKARSKVVPTNKAKNLPHGRTRKGTLYLREEATDEETSEESREEAADEETAEESREEAAAEETREEPADESARAEPAGENARD
;
A
#
# COMPACT_ATOMS: atom_id res chain seq x y z
N MET A 1 -36.26 11.91 67.64
CA MET A 1 -36.80 12.27 68.98
C MET A 1 -37.50 13.61 68.86
N THR A 2 -38.60 13.78 69.61
CA THR A 2 -39.25 15.05 70.07
C THR A 2 -38.79 16.38 69.46
N LEU A 3 -39.64 17.17 68.76
CA LEU A 3 -40.85 17.92 69.19
C LEU A 3 -40.56 19.27 69.89
N THR A 4 -41.54 20.18 69.71
CA THR A 4 -41.76 21.53 70.30
C THR A 4 -40.93 22.71 69.73
N GLY A 5 -41.50 23.93 69.60
CA GLY A 5 -42.90 24.33 69.80
C GLY A 5 -43.12 25.86 69.85
N LEU A 6 -44.35 26.26 70.23
CA LEU A 6 -44.87 27.61 70.54
C LEU A 6 -45.23 28.50 69.32
N SER A 7 -46.44 29.08 69.09
CA SER A 7 -47.76 29.26 69.77
C SER A 7 -48.12 30.69 70.23
N GLY A 8 -49.30 31.18 69.81
CA GLY A 8 -49.99 32.43 70.22
C GLY A 8 -50.85 32.95 69.05
N LEU A 9 -52.20 33.06 69.05
CA LEU A 9 -53.16 33.66 70.01
C LEU A 9 -52.71 35.08 70.43
N GLU A 10 -53.47 36.18 70.35
CA GLU A 10 -54.89 36.50 70.06
C GLU A 10 -54.98 37.99 69.59
N ARG A 11 -56.10 38.72 69.33
CA ARG A 11 -57.55 38.56 69.58
C ARG A 11 -58.43 39.35 68.56
N SER A 12 -59.73 39.04 68.55
CA SER A 12 -60.92 39.63 67.89
C SER A 12 -61.25 41.13 68.08
N SER A 13 -61.99 41.76 67.13
CA SER A 13 -63.43 42.16 67.27
C SER A 13 -63.90 43.36 66.40
N ALA A 14 -65.23 43.43 66.16
CA ALA A 14 -66.10 44.59 65.86
C ALA A 14 -66.42 45.04 64.40
N ARG A 15 -67.53 44.45 63.88
CA ARG A 15 -68.69 45.04 63.16
C ARG A 15 -68.61 46.44 62.50
N GLY A 16 -69.10 46.50 61.25
CA GLY A 16 -69.74 47.66 60.61
C GLY A 16 -70.43 47.25 59.31
N SER A 17 -71.72 47.55 59.13
CA SER A 17 -72.52 47.13 57.95
C SER A 17 -72.77 48.29 56.97
N THR A 18 -73.41 47.98 55.83
CA THR A 18 -73.95 48.87 54.77
C THR A 18 -72.95 49.33 53.69
N SER A 19 -73.31 49.50 52.41
CA SER A 19 -74.34 48.88 51.54
C SER A 19 -74.24 49.45 50.10
N VAL A 20 -74.74 48.71 49.09
CA VAL A 20 -75.08 49.15 47.72
C VAL A 20 -73.92 49.35 46.72
N GLU A 21 -73.94 48.50 45.70
CA GLU A 21 -73.75 48.72 44.25
C GLU A 21 -72.90 49.90 43.75
N ASP A 22 -71.89 49.62 42.90
CA ASP A 22 -72.04 49.82 41.46
C ASP A 22 -70.99 49.03 40.66
N GLU A 23 -71.25 48.82 39.35
CA GLU A 23 -70.48 48.00 38.43
C GLU A 23 -69.24 48.73 37.88
N ASP A 24 -68.12 48.02 37.72
CA ASP A 24 -67.11 48.31 36.69
C ASP A 24 -66.38 47.01 36.34
N ASP A 25 -66.81 46.38 35.25
CA ASP A 25 -66.28 45.09 34.76
C ASP A 25 -64.96 45.34 34.01
N GLU A 26 -63.86 45.42 34.76
CA GLU A 26 -62.52 45.61 34.19
C GLU A 26 -62.15 44.39 33.34
N VAL A 27 -62.38 44.52 32.02
CA VAL A 27 -62.06 43.50 31.00
C VAL A 27 -60.57 43.20 31.05
N ARG A 28 -60.20 42.17 31.83
CA ARG A 28 -58.90 41.52 31.72
C ARG A 28 -58.80 40.94 30.32
N GLU A 29 -58.03 41.62 29.48
CA GLU A 29 -57.63 41.12 28.18
C GLU A 29 -56.87 39.80 28.38
N VAL A 30 -57.58 38.68 28.17
CA VAL A 30 -57.00 37.33 28.26
C VAL A 30 -56.09 37.15 27.05
N VAL A 31 -54.83 37.58 27.21
CA VAL A 31 -53.74 37.25 26.28
C VAL A 31 -53.77 35.72 26.09
N PRO A 32 -53.96 35.21 24.86
CA PRO A 32 -54.03 33.77 24.63
C PRO A 32 -52.72 33.10 25.04
N PRO A 33 -52.74 31.87 25.59
CA PRO A 33 -51.52 31.14 25.87
C PRO A 33 -50.70 30.97 24.59
N ASP A 34 -49.40 31.19 24.73
CA ASP A 34 -48.49 31.56 23.65
C ASP A 34 -48.34 30.45 22.59
N GLN A 35 -49.12 30.56 21.50
CA GLN A 35 -49.08 29.61 20.39
C GLN A 35 -47.71 29.60 19.68
N ASN A 36 -46.97 30.71 19.77
CA ASN A 36 -45.64 30.85 19.20
C ASN A 36 -44.64 29.96 19.96
N GLU A 37 -44.65 30.01 21.30
CA GLU A 37 -43.76 29.20 22.14
C GLU A 37 -43.93 27.69 21.92
N SER A 38 -45.17 27.22 21.76
CA SER A 38 -45.46 25.80 21.48
C SER A 38 -44.89 25.36 20.13
N HIS A 39 -44.97 26.22 19.11
CA HIS A 39 -44.42 25.96 17.78
C HIS A 39 -42.89 25.95 17.79
N GLU A 40 -42.25 26.89 18.50
CA GLU A 40 -40.79 26.94 18.68
C GLU A 40 -40.26 25.70 19.42
N MET A 41 -40.93 25.30 20.50
CA MET A 41 -40.56 24.11 21.29
C MET A 41 -40.56 22.84 20.43
N LYS A 42 -41.59 22.69 19.57
CA LYS A 42 -41.68 21.58 18.62
C LYS A 42 -40.52 21.60 17.61
N LYS A 43 -40.22 22.76 17.02
CA LYS A 43 -39.11 22.95 16.07
C LYS A 43 -37.75 22.61 16.70
N ALA A 44 -37.53 22.98 17.96
CA ALA A 44 -36.32 22.63 18.70
C ALA A 44 -36.21 21.10 18.94
N LEU A 45 -37.29 20.44 19.35
CA LEU A 45 -37.32 18.98 19.54
C LEU A 45 -37.12 18.19 18.23
N ASP A 46 -37.65 18.68 17.10
CA ASP A 46 -37.40 18.09 15.79
C ASP A 46 -35.94 18.30 15.34
N LYS A 47 -35.32 19.47 15.60
CA LYS A 47 -33.88 19.69 15.37
C LYS A 47 -33.02 18.78 16.26
N LEU A 48 -33.37 18.62 17.55
CA LEU A 48 -32.72 17.65 18.45
C LEU A 48 -32.82 16.21 17.92
N ARG A 49 -33.98 15.80 17.39
CA ARG A 49 -34.15 14.48 16.76
C ARG A 49 -33.22 14.28 15.57
N SER A 50 -33.09 15.29 14.71
CA SER A 50 -32.20 15.26 13.56
C SER A 50 -30.74 15.13 13.99
N LEU A 51 -30.28 15.97 14.93
CA LEU A 51 -28.93 15.94 15.48
C LEU A 51 -28.59 14.57 16.10
N CYS A 52 -29.48 14.03 16.94
CA CYS A 52 -29.33 12.70 17.51
C CYS A 52 -29.25 11.62 16.42
N GLY A 53 -30.08 11.69 15.38
CA GLY A 53 -30.07 10.74 14.27
C GLY A 53 -28.76 10.73 13.48
N VAL A 54 -28.19 11.91 13.17
CA VAL A 54 -26.95 12.03 12.38
C VAL A 54 -25.72 11.64 13.21
N LEU A 55 -25.74 11.90 14.52
CA LEU A 55 -24.68 11.51 15.47
C LEU A 55 -24.78 10.05 15.95
N GLY A 56 -25.85 9.33 15.64
CA GLY A 56 -26.09 7.97 16.13
C GLY A 56 -26.41 7.88 17.63
N ILE A 57 -26.94 8.97 18.20
CA ILE A 57 -27.34 9.05 19.61
C ILE A 57 -28.83 8.70 19.72
N SER A 58 -29.19 7.90 20.72
CA SER A 58 -30.60 7.56 20.98
C SER A 58 -31.40 8.80 21.41
N TYR A 59 -32.29 9.27 20.54
CA TYR A 59 -33.20 10.39 20.82
C TYR A 59 -34.12 10.13 22.02
N SER A 60 -34.58 8.89 22.23
CA SER A 60 -35.41 8.54 23.40
C SER A 60 -34.62 8.57 24.70
N ALA A 61 -33.37 8.10 24.69
CA ALA A 61 -32.47 8.26 25.83
C ALA A 61 -32.21 9.75 26.11
N LYS A 62 -31.92 10.53 25.06
CA LYS A 62 -31.60 11.96 25.21
C LYS A 62 -32.78 12.79 25.72
N ILE A 63 -34.02 12.52 25.30
CA ILE A 63 -35.22 13.13 25.90
C ILE A 63 -35.34 12.75 27.38
N SER A 64 -35.07 11.48 27.74
CA SER A 64 -35.27 10.99 29.11
C SER A 64 -34.38 11.71 30.13
N GLU A 65 -33.23 12.27 29.71
CA GLU A 65 -32.35 13.12 30.54
C GLU A 65 -32.98 14.46 30.98
N PHE A 66 -34.02 14.94 30.28
CA PHE A 66 -34.74 16.15 30.65
C PHE A 66 -35.87 15.90 31.66
N GLY A 67 -36.34 14.65 31.80
CA GLY A 67 -37.44 14.29 32.69
C GLY A 67 -38.81 14.71 32.16
N THR A 68 -39.75 15.04 33.06
CA THR A 68 -41.14 15.38 32.71
C THR A 68 -41.34 16.82 32.26
N VAL A 69 -40.38 17.72 32.50
CA VAL A 69 -40.43 19.14 32.10
C VAL A 69 -39.12 19.51 31.42
N VAL A 70 -39.20 19.87 30.15
CA VAL A 70 -38.04 20.30 29.36
C VAL A 70 -37.85 21.81 29.53
N GLU A 71 -36.85 22.23 30.31
CA GLU A 71 -36.45 23.63 30.39
C GLU A 71 -35.78 24.07 29.08
N ARG A 72 -36.22 25.21 28.52
CA ARG A 72 -35.73 25.71 27.22
C ARG A 72 -34.23 26.02 27.24
N SER A 73 -33.68 26.48 28.36
CA SER A 73 -32.23 26.68 28.56
C SER A 73 -31.45 25.38 28.41
N ARG A 74 -31.78 24.35 29.22
CA ARG A 74 -31.14 23.04 29.18
C ARG A 74 -31.26 22.37 27.80
N LEU A 75 -32.38 22.57 27.10
CA LEU A 75 -32.57 22.08 25.74
C LEU A 75 -31.60 22.76 24.75
N ASN A 76 -31.46 24.08 24.83
CA ASN A 76 -30.51 24.84 24.00
C ASN A 76 -29.07 24.41 24.29
N ASP A 77 -28.63 24.34 25.55
CA ASP A 77 -27.29 23.90 25.94
C ASP A 77 -26.95 22.51 25.37
N ALA A 78 -27.92 21.58 25.43
CA ALA A 78 -27.78 20.24 24.87
C ALA A 78 -27.75 20.23 23.33
N MET A 79 -28.52 21.10 22.68
CA MET A 79 -28.48 21.26 21.22
C MET A 79 -27.16 21.86 20.76
N ASP A 80 -26.63 22.88 21.44
CA ASP A 80 -25.36 23.53 21.09
C ASP A 80 -24.17 22.58 21.29
N PHE A 81 -24.19 21.74 22.33
CA PHE A 81 -23.23 20.64 22.49
C PHE A 81 -23.29 19.64 21.33
N LEU A 82 -24.49 19.25 20.88
CA LEU A 82 -24.66 18.31 19.77
C LEU A 82 -24.28 18.94 18.42
N ILE A 83 -24.56 20.23 18.18
CA ILE A 83 -24.11 20.97 16.99
C ILE A 83 -22.57 21.03 16.98
N THR A 84 -21.95 21.42 18.10
CA THR A 84 -20.47 21.46 18.22
C THR A 84 -19.85 20.08 17.96
N THR A 85 -20.44 19.01 18.48
CA THR A 85 -19.98 17.63 18.26
C THR A 85 -20.16 17.20 16.80
N ARG A 86 -21.28 17.56 16.17
CA ARG A 86 -21.57 17.28 14.76
C ARG A 86 -20.56 17.96 13.85
N ASP A 87 -20.31 19.24 14.06
CA ASP A 87 -19.42 20.05 13.22
C ASP A 87 -17.97 19.58 13.36
N HIS A 88 -17.54 19.25 14.59
CA HIS A 88 -16.24 18.63 14.84
C HIS A 88 -16.07 17.29 14.11
N ASN A 89 -17.06 16.39 14.21
CA ASN A 89 -17.02 15.09 13.54
C ASN A 89 -17.09 15.21 12.01
N PHE A 90 -17.84 16.20 11.49
CA PHE A 90 -17.87 16.53 10.06
C PHE A 90 -16.49 16.97 9.56
N ASP A 91 -15.85 17.93 10.23
CA ASP A 91 -14.52 18.41 9.83
C ASP A 91 -13.46 17.30 9.89
N GLU A 92 -13.49 16.46 10.91
CA GLU A 92 -12.59 15.30 11.00
C GLU A 92 -12.86 14.28 9.89
N LEU A 93 -14.12 13.95 9.60
CA LEU A 93 -14.47 13.06 8.49
C LEU A 93 -14.15 13.66 7.12
N ARG A 94 -14.22 14.99 6.95
CA ARG A 94 -13.86 15.72 5.73
C ARG A 94 -12.33 15.81 5.52
N LYS A 95 -11.53 15.70 6.59
CA LYS A 95 -10.07 15.47 6.50
C LYS A 95 -9.77 14.01 6.15
N ILE A 96 -10.39 13.07 6.87
CA ILE A 96 -10.22 11.63 6.67
C ILE A 96 -10.66 11.21 5.26
N SER A 97 -11.69 11.83 4.67
CA SER A 97 -12.15 11.55 3.31
C SER A 97 -11.08 11.85 2.26
N LYS A 98 -10.42 13.01 2.37
CA LYS A 98 -9.32 13.43 1.48
C LYS A 98 -8.15 12.46 1.58
N GLU A 99 -7.77 12.05 2.79
CA GLU A 99 -6.74 11.03 3.00
C GLU A 99 -7.15 9.66 2.43
N MET A 100 -8.38 9.21 2.71
CA MET A 100 -8.86 7.90 2.27
C MET A 100 -8.89 7.78 0.74
N ILE A 101 -9.36 8.81 0.04
CA ILE A 101 -9.41 8.83 -1.43
C ILE A 101 -7.99 8.86 -2.03
N ALA A 102 -7.06 9.59 -1.42
CA ALA A 102 -5.66 9.57 -1.82
C ALA A 102 -5.05 8.17 -1.64
N GLU A 103 -5.26 7.53 -0.48
CA GLU A 103 -4.75 6.19 -0.22
C GLU A 103 -5.45 5.11 -1.08
N TRP A 104 -6.73 5.27 -1.46
CA TRP A 104 -7.37 4.37 -2.45
C TRP A 104 -6.65 4.37 -3.80
N ARG A 105 -6.21 5.55 -4.28
CA ARG A 105 -5.42 5.65 -5.52
C ARG A 105 -4.04 5.00 -5.40
N LEU A 106 -3.42 5.08 -4.22
CA LEU A 106 -2.07 4.58 -3.96
C LEU A 106 -2.01 3.08 -3.63
N SER A 107 -2.99 2.56 -2.87
CA SER A 107 -3.07 1.16 -2.44
C SER A 107 -3.93 0.28 -3.36
N ARG A 108 -4.74 0.88 -4.25
CA ARG A 108 -5.63 0.20 -5.20
C ARG A 108 -6.45 -0.94 -4.57
N PRO A 109 -7.19 -0.69 -3.46
CA PRO A 109 -7.95 -1.74 -2.78
C PRO A 109 -9.12 -2.21 -3.65
N PRO A 110 -9.62 -3.45 -3.45
CA PRO A 110 -10.77 -3.95 -4.21
C PRO A 110 -12.02 -3.06 -4.03
N PHE A 111 -12.80 -2.87 -5.11
CA PHE A 111 -14.02 -2.04 -5.09
C PHE A 111 -15.00 -2.42 -3.96
N LYS A 112 -15.14 -3.72 -3.65
CA LYS A 112 -15.96 -4.24 -2.54
C LYS A 112 -15.58 -3.68 -1.17
N ARG A 113 -14.34 -3.25 -0.98
CA ARG A 113 -13.86 -2.60 0.25
C ARG A 113 -14.14 -1.10 0.20
N MET A 114 -13.82 -0.44 -0.93
CA MET A 114 -14.13 0.99 -1.14
C MET A 114 -15.63 1.29 -0.97
N SER A 115 -16.51 0.41 -1.48
CA SER A 115 -17.96 0.60 -1.40
C SER A 115 -18.54 0.51 0.03
N GLN A 116 -17.84 -0.10 1.00
CA GLN A 116 -18.22 -0.07 2.42
C GLN A 116 -18.00 1.29 3.08
N PHE A 117 -17.27 2.17 2.38
CA PHE A 117 -16.90 3.52 2.79
C PHE A 117 -17.39 4.57 1.80
N SER A 118 -18.30 4.24 0.88
CA SER A 118 -18.85 5.16 -0.14
C SER A 118 -19.45 6.43 0.45
N TRP A 119 -20.02 6.36 1.65
CA TRP A 119 -20.55 7.48 2.43
C TRP A 119 -19.49 8.56 2.74
N ILE A 120 -18.20 8.23 2.70
CA ILE A 120 -17.10 9.19 2.88
C ILE A 120 -17.01 10.20 1.73
N LEU A 121 -17.52 9.85 0.54
CA LEU A 121 -17.64 10.75 -0.61
C LEU A 121 -18.72 11.81 -0.35
N TYR A 122 -19.89 11.38 0.15
CA TYR A 122 -20.98 12.29 0.49
C TYR A 122 -20.57 13.32 1.55
N ILE A 123 -19.73 12.94 2.53
CA ILE A 123 -19.17 13.89 3.52
C ILE A 123 -18.11 14.81 2.90
N ARG A 124 -17.31 14.34 1.92
CA ARG A 124 -16.33 15.18 1.23
C ARG A 124 -17.00 16.30 0.45
N ASP A 125 -18.05 15.92 -0.28
CA ASP A 125 -18.67 16.72 -1.32
C ASP A 125 -19.79 17.63 -0.77
N ALA A 126 -20.24 17.42 0.47
CA ALA A 126 -21.08 18.38 1.21
C ALA A 126 -20.29 19.63 1.62
N ASP A 127 -20.94 20.79 1.61
CA ASP A 127 -20.32 22.06 2.02
C ASP A 127 -20.37 22.24 3.54
N SER A 128 -21.47 21.85 4.17
CA SER A 128 -21.73 21.94 5.60
C SER A 128 -22.26 20.64 6.23
N ALA A 129 -22.17 20.54 7.55
CA ALA A 129 -22.76 19.43 8.31
C ALA A 129 -24.30 19.47 8.36
N ASP A 130 -24.94 20.58 7.99
CA ASP A 130 -26.40 20.74 7.96
C ASP A 130 -27.05 20.08 6.72
N GLU A 131 -26.28 19.86 5.64
CA GLU A 131 -26.74 19.15 4.43
C GLU A 131 -26.84 17.62 4.63
N LEU A 132 -26.25 17.09 5.70
CA LEU A 132 -26.08 15.66 5.92
C LEU A 132 -27.27 15.07 6.69
N SER A 133 -28.10 14.27 6.00
CA SER A 133 -29.33 13.66 6.55
C SER A 133 -29.24 12.15 6.80
N GLY A 134 -28.03 11.58 6.81
CA GLY A 134 -27.80 10.15 7.03
C GLY A 134 -27.75 9.74 8.50
N LYS A 135 -28.36 8.60 8.86
CA LYS A 135 -28.24 8.01 10.21
C LYS A 135 -26.81 7.60 10.51
N ASP A 136 -26.37 7.87 11.75
CA ASP A 136 -25.07 7.50 12.33
C ASP A 136 -23.85 8.00 11.52
N LEU A 137 -24.08 8.88 10.54
CA LEU A 137 -23.10 9.28 9.52
C LEU A 137 -21.95 10.10 10.12
N LEU A 138 -22.26 10.96 11.09
CA LEU A 138 -21.30 11.75 11.86
C LEU A 138 -21.12 11.22 13.29
N SER A 139 -21.44 9.94 13.52
CA SER A 139 -21.15 9.29 14.80
C SER A 139 -19.64 9.16 15.05
N THR A 140 -19.25 9.11 16.32
CA THR A 140 -17.86 8.84 16.72
C THR A 140 -17.36 7.49 16.19
N ASP A 141 -18.25 6.51 16.04
CA ASP A 141 -17.94 5.20 15.49
C ASP A 141 -17.63 5.28 13.98
N SER A 142 -18.36 6.10 13.22
CA SER A 142 -18.05 6.40 11.82
C SER A 142 -16.67 7.08 11.68
N VAL A 143 -16.35 8.07 12.53
CA VAL A 143 -15.01 8.70 12.60
C VAL A 143 -13.92 7.63 12.86
N HIS A 144 -14.12 6.79 13.87
CA HIS A 144 -13.15 5.77 14.26
C HIS A 144 -12.97 4.69 13.20
N LYS A 145 -14.06 4.24 12.57
CA LYS A 145 -14.07 3.25 11.48
C LYS A 145 -13.32 3.77 10.25
N ALA A 146 -13.57 5.02 9.84
CA ALA A 146 -12.87 5.63 8.71
C ALA A 146 -11.38 5.86 9.01
N ARG A 147 -11.02 6.34 10.21
CA ARG A 147 -9.62 6.51 10.62
C ARG A 147 -8.85 5.18 10.66
N LYS A 148 -9.47 4.10 11.16
CA LYS A 148 -8.91 2.73 11.12
C LYS A 148 -8.64 2.27 9.70
N GLU A 149 -9.57 2.52 8.77
CA GLU A 149 -9.40 2.13 7.36
C GLU A 149 -8.25 2.89 6.68
N VAL A 150 -8.11 4.20 6.90
CA VAL A 150 -6.95 4.97 6.38
C VAL A 150 -5.61 4.39 6.88
N ILE A 151 -5.54 3.99 8.16
CA ILE A 151 -4.33 3.34 8.71
C ILE A 151 -4.07 1.99 8.03
N ALA A 152 -5.12 1.19 7.77
CA ALA A 152 -4.99 -0.09 7.08
C ALA A 152 -4.53 0.08 5.62
N LEU A 153 -5.08 1.06 4.89
CA LEU A 153 -4.68 1.38 3.51
C LEU A 153 -3.24 1.86 3.42
N LYS A 154 -2.79 2.73 4.35
CA LYS A 154 -1.39 3.16 4.47
C LYS A 154 -0.44 1.98 4.68
N LYS A 155 -0.80 1.05 5.57
CA LYS A 155 -0.02 -0.18 5.82
C LYS A 155 0.05 -1.06 4.56
N GLU A 156 -1.07 -1.26 3.88
CA GLU A 156 -1.17 -2.08 2.67
C GLU A 156 -0.37 -1.51 1.50
N ARG A 157 -0.41 -0.17 1.30
CA ARG A 157 0.46 0.53 0.36
C ARG A 157 1.94 0.28 0.67
N ASP A 158 2.35 0.43 1.92
CA ASP A 158 3.75 0.26 2.32
C ASP A 158 4.21 -1.20 2.13
N GLU A 159 3.37 -2.18 2.48
CA GLU A 159 3.60 -3.60 2.19
C GLU A 159 3.70 -3.87 0.69
N MET A 160 2.85 -3.24 -0.14
CA MET A 160 2.91 -3.39 -1.61
C MET A 160 4.24 -2.86 -2.17
N VAL A 161 4.71 -1.72 -1.67
CA VAL A 161 6.01 -1.13 -2.06
C VAL A 161 7.18 -2.05 -1.63
N GLU A 162 7.14 -2.62 -0.43
CA GLU A 162 8.14 -3.60 0.05
C GLU A 162 8.15 -4.89 -0.78
N ARG A 163 6.97 -5.44 -1.11
CA ARG A 163 6.82 -6.60 -2.00
C ARG A 163 7.36 -6.30 -3.41
N ARG A 164 7.05 -5.11 -3.96
CA ARG A 164 7.55 -4.66 -5.27
C ARG A 164 9.07 -4.47 -5.28
N TYR A 165 9.66 -3.92 -4.21
CA TYR A 165 11.11 -3.80 -4.04
C TYR A 165 11.80 -5.17 -4.00
N THR A 166 11.33 -6.07 -3.14
CA THR A 166 11.89 -7.43 -2.99
C THR A 166 11.76 -8.27 -4.27
N ALA A 167 10.62 -8.20 -4.97
CA ALA A 167 10.42 -8.85 -6.26
C ALA A 167 11.38 -8.31 -7.34
N LYS A 168 11.53 -6.99 -7.48
CA LYS A 168 12.48 -6.41 -8.45
C LYS A 168 13.94 -6.72 -8.07
N ARG A 169 14.29 -6.72 -6.79
CA ARG A 169 15.62 -7.17 -6.31
C ARG A 169 15.87 -8.64 -6.68
N GLN A 170 14.87 -9.52 -6.60
CA GLN A 170 14.99 -10.90 -7.06
C GLN A 170 15.12 -10.99 -8.59
N LYS A 171 14.35 -10.23 -9.36
CA LYS A 171 14.45 -10.15 -10.84
C LYS A 171 15.88 -9.74 -11.26
N LEU A 172 16.46 -8.74 -10.60
CA LEU A 172 17.85 -8.34 -10.83
C LEU A 172 18.85 -9.45 -10.46
N ARG A 173 18.75 -10.06 -9.26
CA ARG A 173 19.64 -11.17 -8.85
C ARG A 173 19.62 -12.33 -9.85
N ASN A 174 18.43 -12.73 -10.32
CA ASN A 174 18.28 -13.79 -11.31
C ASN A 174 18.93 -13.39 -12.65
N LEU A 175 18.64 -12.19 -13.15
CA LEU A 175 19.17 -11.69 -14.42
C LEU A 175 20.69 -11.60 -14.40
N LEU A 176 21.29 -11.08 -13.32
CA LEU A 176 22.75 -11.04 -13.15
C LEU A 176 23.35 -12.46 -13.16
N LYS A 177 22.77 -13.39 -12.40
CA LYS A 177 23.22 -14.79 -12.33
C LYS A 177 23.19 -15.51 -13.69
N TYR A 178 22.10 -15.38 -14.45
CA TYR A 178 22.00 -16.05 -15.77
C TYR A 178 22.89 -15.41 -16.84
N SER A 179 23.23 -14.13 -16.68
CA SER A 179 24.07 -13.38 -17.60
C SER A 179 25.56 -13.40 -17.22
N HIS A 180 25.92 -14.10 -16.13
CA HIS A 180 27.26 -14.08 -15.54
C HIS A 180 27.80 -12.65 -15.29
N LEU A 181 26.89 -11.76 -14.87
CA LEU A 181 27.15 -10.38 -14.47
C LEU A 181 27.24 -10.25 -12.95
N VAL A 182 27.94 -9.23 -12.48
CA VAL A 182 27.94 -8.78 -11.07
C VAL A 182 27.33 -7.40 -10.92
N ASN A 183 26.98 -7.04 -9.68
CA ASN A 183 26.40 -5.74 -9.30
C ASN A 183 27.19 -4.52 -9.87
N ASN A 184 28.52 -4.59 -9.89
CA ASN A 184 29.37 -3.50 -10.37
C ASN A 184 29.23 -3.24 -11.88
N ASP A 185 29.01 -4.28 -12.68
CA ASP A 185 28.85 -4.18 -14.14
C ASP A 185 27.63 -3.32 -14.50
N VAL A 186 26.59 -3.39 -13.66
CA VAL A 186 25.34 -2.61 -13.81
C VAL A 186 25.33 -1.34 -12.95
N HIS A 187 26.47 -0.99 -12.32
CA HIS A 187 26.66 0.14 -11.39
C HIS A 187 25.65 0.18 -10.24
N PHE A 188 25.20 -0.99 -9.79
CA PHE A 188 24.20 -1.11 -8.73
C PHE A 188 24.87 -1.44 -7.40
N SER A 189 24.82 -0.51 -6.45
CA SER A 189 25.25 -0.74 -5.06
C SER A 189 24.03 -0.80 -4.16
N PRO A 190 23.55 -1.99 -3.76
CA PRO A 190 22.39 -2.10 -2.87
C PRO A 190 22.71 -1.46 -1.51
N ARG A 191 21.94 -0.46 -1.10
CA ARG A 191 21.95 0.01 0.28
C ARG A 191 21.34 -1.06 1.18
N GLU A 192 21.99 -1.39 2.29
CA GLU A 192 21.41 -2.20 3.36
C GLU A 192 21.80 -1.59 4.72
N PRO A 193 20.85 -1.34 5.63
CA PRO A 193 19.40 -1.46 5.48
C PRO A 193 18.79 -0.35 4.58
N VAL A 194 17.65 -0.64 3.92
CA VAL A 194 16.85 0.38 3.23
C VAL A 194 15.71 0.84 4.14
N GLU A 195 15.65 2.13 4.41
CA GLU A 195 14.54 2.75 5.14
C GLU A 195 13.26 2.81 4.28
N LYS A 196 12.08 2.68 4.90
CA LYS A 196 10.79 2.66 4.17
C LYS A 196 10.59 3.88 3.26
N MET A 197 11.04 5.06 3.68
CA MET A 197 10.95 6.29 2.90
C MET A 197 11.80 6.27 1.62
N GLN A 198 12.87 5.47 1.58
CA GLN A 198 13.79 5.37 0.45
C GLN A 198 13.39 4.24 -0.54
N LEU A 199 12.39 3.41 -0.23
CA LEU A 199 12.03 2.27 -1.08
C LEU A 199 11.61 2.67 -2.51
N LYS A 200 10.98 3.83 -2.69
CA LYS A 200 10.55 4.30 -4.03
C LYS A 200 11.75 4.65 -4.93
N SER A 201 12.74 5.37 -4.41
CA SER A 201 13.96 5.68 -5.18
C SER A 201 14.82 4.43 -5.40
N GLU A 202 14.92 3.53 -4.42
CA GLU A 202 15.63 2.26 -4.62
C GLU A 202 14.94 1.34 -5.64
N ILE A 203 13.60 1.35 -5.73
CA ILE A 203 12.88 0.69 -6.84
C ILE A 203 13.27 1.27 -8.20
N GLN A 204 13.49 2.58 -8.31
CA GLN A 204 13.92 3.23 -9.56
C GLN A 204 15.38 2.89 -9.90
N ASN A 205 16.28 2.89 -8.91
CA ASN A 205 17.67 2.42 -9.07
C ASN A 205 17.70 0.98 -9.58
N ILE A 206 16.86 0.09 -9.02
CA ILE A 206 16.74 -1.29 -9.48
C ILE A 206 16.11 -1.38 -10.89
N LYS A 207 15.09 -0.55 -11.24
CA LYS A 207 14.56 -0.48 -12.62
C LYS A 207 15.72 -0.19 -13.61
N GLN A 208 16.55 0.81 -13.33
CA GLN A 208 17.71 1.19 -14.16
C GLN A 208 18.75 0.06 -14.25
N ALA A 209 19.13 -0.53 -13.12
CA ALA A 209 20.06 -1.66 -13.08
C ALA A 209 19.56 -2.89 -13.85
N ILE A 210 18.26 -3.19 -13.79
CA ILE A 210 17.63 -4.26 -14.59
C ILE A 210 17.72 -3.94 -16.08
N ASN A 211 17.45 -2.70 -16.51
CA ASN A 211 17.51 -2.34 -17.92
C ASN A 211 18.95 -2.41 -18.45
N LYS A 212 19.94 -1.92 -17.69
CA LYS A 212 21.36 -2.09 -18.04
C LYS A 212 21.76 -3.58 -18.08
N ALA A 213 21.30 -4.38 -17.11
CA ALA A 213 21.52 -5.82 -17.13
C ALA A 213 20.92 -6.51 -18.37
N LYS A 214 19.69 -6.13 -18.80
CA LYS A 214 19.05 -6.65 -20.02
C LYS A 214 19.89 -6.36 -21.28
N SER A 215 20.39 -5.12 -21.45
CA SER A 215 21.26 -4.76 -22.59
C SER A 215 22.55 -5.59 -22.59
N LEU A 216 23.27 -5.59 -21.47
CA LEU A 216 24.52 -6.34 -21.36
C LEU A 216 24.31 -7.85 -21.53
N ALA A 217 23.14 -8.39 -21.14
CA ALA A 217 22.78 -9.79 -21.30
C ALA A 217 22.54 -10.17 -22.77
N SER A 218 21.84 -9.34 -23.56
CA SER A 218 21.56 -9.64 -24.96
C SER A 218 22.85 -9.73 -25.78
N GLU A 219 23.76 -8.77 -25.59
CA GLU A 219 25.08 -8.73 -26.23
C GLU A 219 25.94 -9.97 -25.90
N ARG A 220 25.95 -10.40 -24.63
CA ARG A 220 26.82 -11.51 -24.16
C ARG A 220 26.21 -12.91 -24.23
N THR A 221 24.96 -13.08 -24.64
CA THR A 221 24.27 -14.38 -24.62
C THR A 221 25.07 -15.47 -25.38
N HIS A 222 25.64 -15.14 -26.55
CA HIS A 222 26.48 -16.07 -27.31
C HIS A 222 27.83 -16.38 -26.63
N LEU A 223 28.43 -15.42 -25.92
CA LEU A 223 29.65 -15.66 -25.15
C LEU A 223 29.37 -16.62 -23.99
N VAL A 224 28.30 -16.38 -23.22
CA VAL A 224 27.88 -17.26 -22.11
C VAL A 224 27.67 -18.69 -22.58
N LEU A 225 26.92 -18.89 -23.66
CA LEU A 225 26.69 -20.22 -24.24
C LEU A 225 28.02 -20.90 -24.64
N ARG A 226 28.96 -20.18 -25.25
CA ARG A 226 30.27 -20.73 -25.63
C ARG A 226 31.13 -21.09 -24.42
N VAL A 227 31.14 -20.28 -23.37
CA VAL A 227 31.86 -20.58 -22.11
C VAL A 227 31.26 -21.79 -21.39
N GLU A 228 29.93 -21.92 -21.37
CA GLU A 228 29.27 -23.11 -20.80
C GLU A 228 29.45 -24.37 -21.66
N LEU A 229 29.60 -24.25 -22.98
CA LEU A 229 29.97 -25.38 -23.84
C LEU A 229 31.39 -25.91 -23.57
N VAL A 230 32.36 -25.05 -23.24
CA VAL A 230 33.72 -25.47 -22.83
C VAL A 230 33.67 -26.44 -21.64
N ARG A 231 32.72 -26.26 -20.71
CA ARG A 231 32.52 -27.16 -19.56
C ARG A 231 31.95 -28.54 -19.93
N LYS A 232 31.39 -28.67 -21.14
CA LYS A 232 30.76 -29.89 -21.68
C LYS A 232 31.64 -30.64 -22.69
N ALA A 233 32.88 -30.16 -22.93
CA ALA A 233 33.83 -30.78 -23.84
C ALA A 233 34.07 -32.27 -23.53
N LYS A 234 34.26 -33.08 -24.57
CA LYS A 234 34.41 -34.55 -24.46
C LYS A 234 35.84 -35.05 -24.69
N SER A 235 36.65 -34.32 -25.44
CA SER A 235 38.08 -34.59 -25.65
C SER A 235 38.93 -33.34 -25.43
N LEU A 236 40.26 -33.48 -25.51
CA LEU A 236 41.17 -32.34 -25.40
C LEU A 236 41.10 -31.45 -26.65
N GLU A 237 41.01 -32.05 -27.83
CA GLU A 237 40.88 -31.33 -29.11
C GLU A 237 39.59 -30.48 -29.14
N ASP A 238 38.47 -31.09 -28.74
CA ASP A 238 37.16 -30.43 -28.59
C ASP A 238 37.24 -29.25 -27.61
N LEU A 239 37.91 -29.44 -26.47
CA LEU A 239 38.13 -28.38 -25.46
C LEU A 239 38.91 -27.18 -26.03
N GLU A 240 40.01 -27.41 -26.75
CA GLU A 240 40.82 -26.31 -27.32
C GLU A 240 40.04 -25.53 -28.38
N VAL A 241 39.27 -26.21 -29.23
CA VAL A 241 38.38 -25.58 -30.22
C VAL A 241 37.32 -24.72 -29.54
N LEU A 242 36.65 -25.25 -28.50
CA LEU A 242 35.64 -24.51 -27.74
C LEU A 242 36.24 -23.31 -27.00
N ILE A 243 37.45 -23.43 -26.42
CA ILE A 243 38.16 -22.32 -25.79
C ILE A 243 38.49 -21.24 -26.82
N SER A 244 39.00 -21.61 -28.00
CA SER A 244 39.28 -20.66 -29.09
C SER A 244 38.01 -19.90 -29.54
N ASN A 245 36.89 -20.63 -29.68
CA ASN A 245 35.59 -20.06 -30.05
C ASN A 245 34.99 -19.13 -28.96
N ALA A 246 35.25 -19.42 -27.69
CA ALA A 246 34.86 -18.55 -26.58
C ALA A 246 35.73 -17.28 -26.52
N LYS A 247 37.05 -17.39 -26.73
CA LYS A 247 37.97 -16.24 -26.81
C LYS A 247 37.65 -15.32 -27.99
N SER A 248 37.31 -15.86 -29.16
CA SER A 248 36.91 -15.04 -30.31
C SER A 248 35.60 -14.28 -30.04
N ALA A 249 34.63 -14.88 -29.34
CA ALA A 249 33.43 -14.17 -28.89
C ALA A 249 33.74 -13.06 -27.88
N ALA A 250 34.65 -13.32 -26.93
CA ALA A 250 35.04 -12.32 -25.93
C ALA A 250 35.70 -11.09 -26.58
N ARG A 251 36.56 -11.28 -27.60
CA ARG A 251 37.18 -10.16 -28.35
C ARG A 251 36.17 -9.26 -29.06
N VAL A 252 35.04 -9.80 -29.54
CA VAL A 252 33.98 -8.99 -30.16
C VAL A 252 33.25 -8.11 -29.15
N LEU A 253 33.22 -8.53 -27.88
CA LEU A 253 32.61 -7.80 -26.76
C LEU A 253 33.63 -6.97 -25.96
N GLN A 254 34.88 -6.88 -26.43
CA GLN A 254 35.96 -6.19 -25.74
C GLN A 254 35.98 -4.71 -26.11
N MET A 255 35.80 -3.83 -25.12
CA MET A 255 35.80 -2.38 -25.29
C MET A 255 37.18 -1.83 -24.86
N GLY A 256 38.05 -1.58 -25.84
CA GLY A 256 39.43 -1.18 -25.58
C GLY A 256 40.24 -2.29 -24.89
N ASP A 257 41.10 -1.91 -23.94
CA ASP A 257 41.98 -2.84 -23.22
C ASP A 257 41.28 -3.57 -22.05
N GLU A 258 40.02 -3.24 -21.74
CA GLU A 258 39.28 -3.88 -20.63
C GLU A 258 38.90 -5.32 -20.96
N ALA A 259 39.35 -6.27 -20.14
CA ALA A 259 39.04 -7.68 -20.33
C ALA A 259 37.57 -7.99 -19.97
N VAL A 260 36.86 -8.70 -20.85
CA VAL A 260 35.43 -9.01 -20.66
C VAL A 260 35.18 -9.78 -19.35
N PRO A 261 34.27 -9.31 -18.47
CA PRO A 261 33.95 -9.96 -17.21
C PRO A 261 32.94 -11.10 -17.36
N TYR A 262 33.12 -12.13 -16.53
CA TYR A 262 32.29 -13.32 -16.37
C TYR A 262 32.34 -13.74 -14.89
N ASP A 263 31.20 -13.67 -14.19
CA ASP A 263 31.12 -13.90 -12.73
C ASP A 263 32.14 -13.08 -11.92
N GLY A 264 32.42 -11.84 -12.35
CA GLY A 264 33.39 -10.94 -11.72
C GLY A 264 34.86 -11.30 -11.98
N LYS A 265 35.16 -12.19 -12.94
CA LYS A 265 36.52 -12.54 -13.39
C LYS A 265 36.67 -12.31 -14.89
N CYS A 266 37.88 -12.09 -15.40
CA CYS A 266 38.07 -12.03 -16.85
C CYS A 266 37.83 -13.40 -17.51
N VAL A 267 37.20 -13.41 -18.68
CA VAL A 267 36.88 -14.64 -19.44
C VAL A 267 38.11 -15.53 -19.65
N ASP A 268 39.28 -14.96 -19.98
CA ASP A 268 40.51 -15.74 -20.17
C ASP A 268 40.96 -16.51 -18.92
N SER A 269 40.77 -15.95 -17.72
CA SER A 269 41.05 -16.65 -16.45
C SER A 269 40.05 -17.79 -16.21
N VAL A 270 38.77 -17.57 -16.51
CA VAL A 270 37.73 -18.60 -16.40
C VAL A 270 38.01 -19.77 -17.36
N LEU A 271 38.31 -19.49 -18.63
CA LEU A 271 38.64 -20.50 -19.63
C LEU A 271 39.93 -21.27 -19.27
N SER A 272 40.97 -20.58 -18.78
CA SER A 272 42.20 -21.23 -18.31
C SER A 272 41.93 -22.17 -17.12
N THR A 273 41.11 -21.72 -16.17
CA THR A 273 40.66 -22.53 -15.02
C THR A 273 39.90 -23.79 -15.49
N TYR A 274 39.06 -23.69 -16.51
CA TYR A 274 38.35 -24.86 -17.07
C TYR A 274 39.31 -25.82 -17.76
N ARG A 275 40.30 -25.30 -18.50
CA ARG A 275 41.35 -26.09 -19.16
C ARG A 275 42.17 -26.92 -18.17
N GLU A 276 42.68 -26.28 -17.11
CA GLU A 276 43.44 -26.93 -16.05
C GLU A 276 42.65 -28.02 -15.33
N ARG A 277 41.37 -27.76 -15.03
CA ARG A 277 40.46 -28.74 -14.41
C ARG A 277 40.21 -29.94 -15.31
N PHE A 278 40.02 -29.73 -16.61
CA PHE A 278 39.82 -30.81 -17.58
C PHE A 278 41.05 -31.72 -17.69
N ILE A 279 42.24 -31.13 -17.90
CA ILE A 279 43.52 -31.85 -17.98
C ILE A 279 43.78 -32.64 -16.69
N SER A 280 43.58 -32.01 -15.53
CA SER A 280 43.73 -32.65 -14.23
C SER A 280 42.77 -33.83 -14.04
N ALA A 281 41.54 -33.74 -14.56
CA ALA A 281 40.56 -34.83 -14.51
C ALA A 281 40.91 -35.98 -15.48
N ALA A 282 41.44 -35.68 -16.67
CA ALA A 282 41.91 -36.68 -17.63
C ALA A 282 43.08 -37.51 -17.04
N ILE A 283 44.12 -36.83 -16.52
CA ILE A 283 45.28 -37.49 -15.88
C ILE A 283 44.83 -38.38 -14.71
N LYS A 284 43.87 -37.93 -13.89
CA LYS A 284 43.28 -38.73 -12.80
C LYS A 284 42.50 -39.97 -13.31
N LYS A 285 41.80 -39.87 -14.44
CA LYS A 285 41.12 -41.03 -15.05
C LYS A 285 42.13 -42.05 -15.58
N ASP A 286 43.19 -41.60 -16.24
CA ASP A 286 44.15 -42.51 -16.88
C ASP A 286 45.10 -43.15 -15.87
N THR A 287 45.51 -42.43 -14.82
CA THR A 287 46.22 -43.04 -13.67
C THR A 287 45.35 -44.08 -12.94
N LYS A 288 44.04 -43.87 -12.84
CA LYS A 288 43.11 -44.87 -12.29
C LYS A 288 42.95 -46.10 -13.20
N LYS A 289 42.82 -45.90 -14.52
CA LYS A 289 42.79 -46.98 -15.53
C LYS A 289 44.09 -47.78 -15.58
N ALA A 290 45.24 -47.11 -15.46
CA ALA A 290 46.56 -47.74 -15.40
C ALA A 290 46.69 -48.63 -14.17
N ARG A 291 46.29 -48.13 -12.99
CA ARG A 291 46.26 -48.93 -11.75
C ARG A 291 45.31 -50.14 -11.85
N SER A 292 44.16 -50.03 -12.53
CA SER A 292 43.26 -51.18 -12.73
C SER A 292 43.71 -52.18 -13.80
N LYS A 293 44.70 -51.84 -14.64
CA LYS A 293 45.31 -52.79 -15.60
C LYS A 293 46.48 -53.58 -15.02
N VAL A 294 46.95 -53.24 -13.82
CA VAL A 294 47.97 -54.00 -13.09
C VAL A 294 47.28 -54.96 -12.11
N VAL A 295 46.84 -56.11 -12.63
CA VAL A 295 46.58 -57.30 -11.81
C VAL A 295 47.67 -58.32 -12.10
N PRO A 296 48.38 -58.88 -11.10
CA PRO A 296 49.44 -59.84 -11.37
C PRO A 296 48.88 -61.15 -11.93
N THR A 297 49.50 -61.66 -12.98
CA THR A 297 49.34 -63.07 -13.36
C THR A 297 50.02 -63.96 -12.32
N ASN A 298 49.25 -64.78 -11.58
CA ASN A 298 49.55 -66.21 -11.43
C ASN A 298 48.46 -67.01 -10.66
N LYS A 299 47.78 -67.87 -11.42
CA LYS A 299 47.34 -69.25 -11.10
C LYS A 299 46.80 -69.61 -9.68
N ALA A 300 45.51 -69.95 -9.69
CA ALA A 300 44.96 -71.31 -9.41
C ALA A 300 44.07 -71.54 -8.16
N LYS A 301 42.87 -72.09 -8.47
CA LYS A 301 42.12 -73.14 -7.74
C LYS A 301 41.63 -72.87 -6.30
N ASN A 302 40.33 -72.56 -6.15
CA ASN A 302 39.30 -73.54 -5.74
C ASN A 302 37.90 -72.89 -5.53
N LEU A 303 36.85 -73.56 -6.01
CA LEU A 303 35.44 -73.43 -5.56
C LEU A 303 35.21 -74.39 -4.36
N PRO A 304 34.09 -74.40 -3.59
CA PRO A 304 32.75 -73.92 -3.97
C PRO A 304 31.84 -73.26 -2.88
N HIS A 305 30.67 -72.79 -3.33
CA HIS A 305 29.35 -72.71 -2.63
C HIS A 305 29.13 -71.73 -1.46
N GLY A 306 27.95 -71.06 -1.48
CA GLY A 306 27.41 -70.26 -0.37
C GLY A 306 26.23 -69.37 -0.79
N ARG A 307 24.99 -69.82 -0.56
CA ARG A 307 23.73 -69.13 -0.96
C ARG A 307 22.94 -68.68 0.27
N THR A 308 22.70 -67.37 0.43
CA THR A 308 21.60 -66.73 1.21
C THR A 308 21.83 -65.19 1.28
N ARG A 309 20.89 -64.32 1.68
CA ARG A 309 19.44 -64.18 1.44
C ARG A 309 19.01 -62.82 2.03
N LYS A 310 18.20 -62.03 1.30
CA LYS A 310 17.59 -60.72 1.71
C LYS A 310 18.56 -59.53 1.90
N GLY A 311 18.09 -58.35 1.48
CA GLY A 311 18.81 -57.07 1.55
C GLY A 311 18.17 -56.03 0.63
N THR A 312 16.89 -55.71 0.86
CA THR A 312 16.12 -54.77 0.03
C THR A 312 16.70 -53.36 0.13
N LEU A 313 17.00 -52.73 -1.00
CA LEU A 313 17.28 -51.28 -1.09
C LEU A 313 16.25 -50.63 -2.00
N TYR A 314 15.61 -49.58 -1.50
CA TYR A 314 14.59 -48.83 -2.21
C TYR A 314 15.24 -47.98 -3.31
N LEU A 315 14.70 -48.07 -4.53
CA LEU A 315 14.86 -47.02 -5.52
C LEU A 315 13.83 -45.93 -5.20
N ARG A 316 14.31 -44.71 -4.96
CA ARG A 316 13.48 -43.51 -4.82
C ARG A 316 13.29 -42.93 -6.22
N GLU A 317 12.18 -43.28 -6.85
CA GLU A 317 11.67 -42.54 -8.00
C GLU A 317 11.09 -41.23 -7.46
N GLU A 318 11.67 -40.10 -7.86
CA GLU A 318 11.03 -38.79 -7.70
C GLU A 318 10.30 -38.50 -9.00
N ALA A 319 8.97 -38.51 -8.93
CA ALA A 319 8.13 -38.03 -10.01
C ALA A 319 8.43 -36.54 -10.25
N THR A 320 8.55 -36.16 -11.51
CA THR A 320 8.48 -34.77 -11.95
C THR A 320 7.07 -34.49 -12.43
N ASP A 321 6.32 -33.70 -11.68
CA ASP A 321 5.01 -33.21 -12.08
C ASP A 321 5.18 -32.15 -13.19
N GLU A 322 5.23 -32.60 -14.44
CA GLU A 322 4.95 -31.76 -15.61
C GLU A 322 3.44 -31.70 -15.84
N GLU A 323 2.77 -30.66 -15.30
CA GLU A 323 1.55 -30.04 -15.84
C GLU A 323 1.05 -28.92 -14.91
N THR A 324 1.38 -27.66 -15.24
CA THR A 324 0.70 -26.38 -14.88
C THR A 324 1.70 -25.20 -15.01
N SER A 325 1.91 -24.64 -16.22
CA SER A 325 2.63 -23.36 -16.34
C SER A 325 2.38 -22.51 -17.61
N GLU A 326 1.59 -22.97 -18.58
CA GLU A 326 1.34 -22.19 -19.81
C GLU A 326 0.27 -21.09 -19.61
N GLU A 327 -0.80 -21.37 -18.88
CA GLU A 327 -1.90 -20.42 -18.63
C GLU A 327 -1.48 -19.20 -17.78
N SER A 328 -0.48 -19.34 -16.90
CA SER A 328 0.05 -18.25 -16.07
C SER A 328 1.00 -17.29 -16.82
N ARG A 329 1.23 -17.51 -18.11
CA ARG A 329 2.25 -16.80 -18.90
C ARG A 329 1.67 -15.78 -19.87
N GLU A 330 0.39 -15.89 -20.23
CA GLU A 330 -0.31 -14.90 -21.04
C GLU A 330 -0.81 -13.73 -20.17
N GLU A 331 -1.44 -13.96 -19.01
CA GLU A 331 -1.89 -12.87 -18.11
C GLU A 331 -0.76 -11.91 -17.69
N ALA A 332 0.47 -12.42 -17.54
CA ALA A 332 1.63 -11.62 -17.16
C ALA A 332 2.18 -10.72 -18.29
N ALA A 333 1.84 -10.98 -19.55
CA ALA A 333 2.25 -10.17 -20.71
C ALA A 333 1.29 -9.00 -20.97
N ASP A 334 -0.01 -9.23 -20.76
CA ASP A 334 -1.05 -8.21 -20.92
C ASP A 334 -0.99 -7.13 -19.81
N GLU A 335 -0.49 -7.45 -18.62
CA GLU A 335 -0.26 -6.44 -17.56
C GLU A 335 0.98 -5.56 -17.84
N GLU A 336 2.04 -6.09 -18.49
CA GLU A 336 3.27 -5.32 -18.78
C GLU A 336 3.02 -4.27 -19.90
N THR A 337 2.18 -4.58 -20.90
CA THR A 337 1.76 -3.61 -21.93
C THR A 337 0.79 -2.54 -21.40
N ALA A 338 -0.12 -2.91 -20.49
CA ALA A 338 -1.09 -1.97 -19.91
C ALA A 338 -0.49 -1.00 -18.86
N GLU A 339 0.64 -1.32 -18.22
CA GLU A 339 1.34 -0.40 -17.30
C GLU A 339 2.25 0.59 -18.07
N GLU A 340 2.88 0.16 -19.17
CA GLU A 340 3.74 1.03 -20.01
C GLU A 340 2.93 2.13 -20.72
N SER A 341 1.79 1.79 -21.35
CA SER A 341 0.88 2.76 -21.98
C SER A 341 0.21 3.76 -21.01
N ARG A 342 0.32 3.57 -19.69
CA ARG A 342 -0.28 4.44 -18.66
C ARG A 342 0.73 5.34 -17.94
N GLU A 343 2.02 4.97 -17.88
CA GLU A 343 3.07 5.92 -17.42
C GLU A 343 3.32 7.01 -18.49
N GLU A 344 3.12 6.73 -19.79
CA GLU A 344 3.33 7.70 -20.88
C GLU A 344 2.22 8.77 -20.96
N ALA A 345 0.94 8.38 -20.94
CA ALA A 345 -0.19 9.32 -20.96
C ALA A 345 -0.20 10.29 -19.77
N ALA A 346 0.27 9.85 -18.59
CA ALA A 346 0.37 10.70 -17.40
C ALA A 346 1.52 11.70 -17.44
N ALA A 347 2.48 11.55 -18.36
CA ALA A 347 3.55 12.52 -18.58
C ALA A 347 3.12 13.62 -19.57
N GLU A 348 2.31 13.27 -20.58
CA GLU A 348 1.89 14.20 -21.64
C GLU A 348 0.83 15.21 -21.16
N GLU A 349 -0.11 14.78 -20.29
CA GLU A 349 -1.15 15.65 -19.67
C GLU A 349 -0.58 16.78 -18.77
N THR A 350 0.74 16.79 -18.51
CA THR A 350 1.39 17.85 -17.71
C THR A 350 2.07 18.94 -18.53
N ARG A 351 1.85 19.01 -19.86
CA ARG A 351 2.62 19.89 -20.76
C ARG A 351 1.84 20.86 -21.65
N GLU A 352 0.51 20.95 -21.54
CA GLU A 352 -0.31 21.97 -22.23
C GLU A 352 -1.01 22.84 -21.16
N GLU A 353 -0.42 23.97 -20.76
CA GLU A 353 -0.74 25.37 -21.19
C GLU A 353 -1.91 26.02 -20.41
N PRO A 354 -2.07 27.36 -20.39
CA PRO A 354 -1.12 28.46 -20.66
C PRO A 354 -1.10 29.55 -19.55
N ALA A 355 -0.17 30.51 -19.65
CA ALA A 355 -0.22 31.83 -19.01
C ALA A 355 0.68 32.81 -19.81
N ASP A 356 0.38 34.09 -20.02
CA ASP A 356 -0.73 34.91 -19.50
C ASP A 356 -1.06 36.03 -20.52
N GLU A 357 -2.31 36.50 -20.58
CA GLU A 357 -2.71 37.65 -21.41
C GLU A 357 -3.12 38.85 -20.53
N SER A 358 -2.85 40.06 -21.02
CA SER A 358 -3.32 41.36 -20.49
C SER A 358 -2.67 41.92 -19.22
N ALA A 359 -1.71 42.82 -19.44
CA ALA A 359 -1.69 44.10 -18.72
C ALA A 359 -1.57 45.27 -19.73
N ARG A 360 -2.61 46.09 -19.85
CA ARG A 360 -2.70 47.23 -20.79
C ARG A 360 -3.20 48.49 -20.08
N ALA A 361 -2.31 49.45 -19.89
CA ALA A 361 -2.56 50.89 -19.69
C ALA A 361 -1.20 51.60 -19.58
N GLU A 362 -0.87 52.75 -20.15
CA GLU A 362 -1.32 53.61 -21.27
C GLU A 362 -0.19 54.69 -21.41
N PRO A 363 -0.13 55.51 -22.48
CA PRO A 363 1.07 56.30 -22.78
C PRO A 363 0.94 57.83 -22.59
N ALA A 364 1.96 58.46 -22.01
CA ALA A 364 2.36 59.88 -22.18
C ALA A 364 3.84 60.00 -21.73
N GLY A 365 4.79 60.45 -22.55
CA GLY A 365 5.07 61.87 -22.83
C GLY A 365 6.46 62.20 -22.26
N GLU A 366 7.53 62.11 -23.06
CA GLU A 366 8.21 63.22 -23.76
C GLU A 366 9.22 64.01 -22.90
N ASN A 367 10.50 64.05 -23.35
CA ASN A 367 11.57 65.03 -23.02
C ASN A 367 12.05 65.13 -21.53
N ALA A 368 13.33 65.12 -21.15
CA ALA A 368 14.57 65.60 -21.78
C ALA A 368 15.81 65.32 -20.88
N ARG A 369 17.02 65.30 -21.50
CA ARG A 369 18.38 65.52 -20.90
C ARG A 369 18.88 64.49 -19.86
N ASP A 370 20.17 64.16 -19.78
CA ASP A 370 21.39 64.58 -20.50
C ASP A 370 22.11 63.36 -21.13
#